data_AF-A0A4R6RKC6-F1
#
_entry.id   AF-A0A4R6RKC6-F1
#
_cell.length_a   1.000
_cell.length_b   1.000
_cell.length_c   1.000
_cell.angle_alpha   90.00
_cell.angle_beta   90.00
_cell.angle_gamma   90.00
#
_symmetry.space_group_name_H-M   'P 1'
#
loop_
_entity.id
_entity.type
_entity.pdbx_description
1 polymer ?
#
loop_
_entity_poly.entity_id
_entity_poly.type
_entity_poly.pdbx_seq_one_letter_code
_entity_poly.pdbx_strand_id
1 'polypeptide(L)'
;MLLLTLLLTLLACSAWVHVQARRSGQSRTMALVLAPLGGLVLTLTVAWLASAAWSHWRDKTGPLPQELDVAEEVFAKESGGLLEGCGVFVHRLTEASRLDLAQRGLAKLQTARTGRDQPTYHRYGAWQHASSGFHVRGQACIDLPDDVTAMIAKARETGFGTEGREFDLLADPVSGFVVFSFNG
;
A
#
# COMPACT_ATOMS: atom_id res chain seq x y z
N MET A 1 17.09 13.43 -4.47
CA MET A 1 18.28 13.59 -5.36
C MET A 1 18.34 12.53 -6.46
N LEU A 2 18.24 11.22 -6.17
CA LEU A 2 18.32 10.15 -7.20
C LEU A 2 17.33 10.29 -8.38
N LEU A 3 16.09 10.73 -8.13
CA LEU A 3 15.08 10.85 -9.18
C LEU A 3 15.44 11.91 -10.23
N LEU A 4 16.01 13.03 -9.78
CA LEU A 4 16.40 14.16 -10.64
C LEU A 4 17.59 13.78 -11.52
N THR A 5 18.57 13.04 -10.96
CA THR A 5 19.71 12.51 -11.72
C THR A 5 19.25 11.50 -12.76
N LEU A 6 18.31 10.61 -12.43
CA LEU A 6 17.77 9.62 -13.36
C LEU A 6 17.07 10.31 -14.56
N LEU A 7 16.22 11.30 -14.26
CA LEU A 7 15.51 12.09 -15.27
C LEU A 7 16.46 12.85 -16.20
N LEU A 8 17.50 13.48 -15.65
CA LEU A 8 18.52 14.18 -16.43
C LEU A 8 19.33 13.22 -17.31
N THR A 9 19.69 12.04 -16.81
CA THR A 9 20.37 11.03 -17.64
C THR A 9 19.49 10.49 -18.76
N LEU A 10 18.19 10.31 -18.52
CA LEU A 10 17.25 9.83 -19.54
C LEU A 10 17.00 10.88 -20.63
N LEU A 11 16.87 12.16 -20.24
CA LEU A 11 16.78 13.29 -21.18
C LEU A 11 18.06 13.47 -21.99
N ALA A 12 19.23 13.32 -21.36
CA ALA A 12 20.51 13.38 -22.06
C ALA A 12 20.67 12.22 -23.06
N CYS A 13 20.20 11.02 -22.71
CA CYS A 13 20.25 9.84 -23.59
C CYS A 13 19.32 10.00 -24.80
N SER A 14 18.09 10.51 -24.60
CA SER A 14 17.16 10.75 -25.71
C SER A 14 17.67 11.84 -26.66
N ALA A 15 18.26 12.91 -26.12
CA ALA A 15 18.88 13.97 -26.91
C ALA A 15 20.08 13.45 -27.70
N TRP A 16 20.93 12.62 -27.08
CA TRP A 16 22.12 12.06 -27.74
C TRP A 16 21.75 11.10 -28.87
N VAL A 17 20.75 10.23 -28.67
CA VAL A 17 20.21 9.33 -29.72
C VAL A 17 19.65 10.13 -30.90
N HIS A 18 18.92 11.23 -30.64
CA HIS A 18 18.42 12.11 -31.71
C HIS A 18 19.55 12.79 -32.51
N VAL A 19 20.63 13.20 -31.84
CA VAL A 19 21.81 13.82 -32.49
C VAL A 19 22.58 12.78 -33.32
N GLN A 20 22.75 11.57 -32.80
CA GLN A 20 23.46 10.50 -33.50
C GLN A 20 22.71 10.03 -34.75
N ALA A 21 21.38 9.89 -34.67
CA ALA A 21 20.53 9.51 -35.79
C ALA A 21 20.55 10.54 -36.95
N ARG A 22 20.80 11.83 -36.66
CA ARG A 22 20.99 12.85 -37.71
C ARG A 22 22.34 12.74 -38.41
N ARG A 23 23.38 12.22 -37.74
CA ARG A 23 24.74 12.16 -38.28
C ARG A 23 25.02 10.92 -39.13
N SER A 24 24.35 9.79 -38.89
CA SER A 24 24.69 8.51 -39.52
C SER A 24 24.06 8.28 -40.91
N GLY A 25 23.24 9.18 -41.44
CA GLY A 25 22.53 8.97 -42.72
C GLY A 25 21.61 7.73 -42.71
N GLN A 26 21.29 7.23 -41.52
CA GLN A 26 20.61 5.96 -41.29
C GLN A 26 19.11 6.15 -41.51
N SER A 27 18.52 5.24 -42.29
CA SER A 27 17.17 5.32 -42.83
C SER A 27 16.15 5.82 -41.81
N ARG A 28 15.38 6.85 -42.18
CA ARG A 28 14.31 7.48 -41.38
C ARG A 28 13.36 6.48 -40.72
N THR A 29 13.25 5.27 -41.27
CA THR A 29 12.43 4.18 -40.73
C THR A 29 12.91 3.62 -39.38
N MET A 30 14.22 3.55 -39.08
CA MET A 30 14.68 3.03 -37.77
C MET A 30 14.44 4.02 -36.62
N ALA A 31 14.60 5.32 -36.89
CA ALA A 31 14.33 6.37 -35.90
C ALA A 31 12.85 6.47 -35.52
N LEU A 32 11.94 6.12 -36.44
CA LEU A 32 10.49 6.10 -36.24
C LEU A 32 10.01 4.97 -35.32
N VAL A 33 10.78 3.88 -35.18
CA VAL A 33 10.42 2.73 -34.33
C VAL A 33 11.07 2.79 -32.95
N LEU A 34 12.30 3.30 -32.85
CA LEU A 34 13.04 3.33 -31.58
C LEU A 34 12.58 4.45 -30.63
N ALA A 35 12.12 5.59 -31.15
CA ALA A 35 11.60 6.71 -30.34
C ALA A 35 10.34 6.35 -29.51
N PRO A 36 9.28 5.73 -30.07
CA PRO A 36 8.11 5.36 -29.28
C PRO A 36 8.40 4.25 -28.25
N LEU A 37 9.32 3.33 -28.56
CA LEU A 37 9.76 2.30 -27.60
C LEU A 37 10.48 2.93 -26.38
N GLY A 38 11.36 3.90 -26.63
CA GLY A 38 12.02 4.66 -25.55
C GLY A 38 11.02 5.44 -24.68
N GLY A 39 10.03 6.06 -25.31
CA GLY A 39 8.93 6.73 -24.60
C GLY A 39 8.10 5.79 -23.74
N LEU A 40 7.74 4.61 -24.28
CA LEU A 40 6.96 3.59 -23.56
C LEU A 40 7.73 3.03 -22.36
N VAL A 41 9.02 2.71 -22.52
CA VAL A 41 9.85 2.22 -21.41
C VAL A 41 9.94 3.26 -20.30
N LEU A 42 10.10 4.54 -20.67
CA LEU A 42 10.15 5.64 -19.70
C LEU A 42 8.82 5.77 -18.92
N THR A 43 7.68 5.77 -19.61
CA THR A 43 6.37 5.90 -18.95
C THR A 43 6.08 4.72 -18.02
N LEU A 44 6.39 3.49 -18.45
CA LEU A 44 6.26 2.30 -17.60
C LEU A 44 7.17 2.37 -16.37
N THR A 45 8.40 2.85 -16.54
CA THR A 45 9.35 3.01 -15.42
C THR A 45 8.88 4.07 -14.41
N VAL A 46 8.38 5.22 -14.89
CA VAL A 46 7.84 6.27 -14.03
C VAL A 46 6.59 5.79 -13.29
N ALA A 47 5.68 5.11 -13.99
CA ALA A 47 4.48 4.54 -13.37
C ALA A 47 4.84 3.50 -12.29
N TRP A 48 5.80 2.62 -12.57
CA TRP A 48 6.28 1.65 -11.59
C TRP A 48 6.92 2.32 -10.36
N LEU A 49 7.77 3.33 -10.56
CA LEU A 49 8.39 4.08 -9.46
C LEU A 49 7.35 4.84 -8.63
N ALA A 50 6.35 5.46 -9.26
CA ALA A 50 5.28 6.15 -8.56
C ALA A 50 4.43 5.18 -7.74
N SER A 51 4.07 4.03 -8.31
CA SER A 51 3.36 2.96 -7.59
C SER A 51 4.18 2.42 -6.42
N ALA A 52 5.47 2.14 -6.61
CA ALA A 52 6.33 1.66 -5.53
C ALA A 52 6.51 2.71 -4.41
N ALA A 53 6.65 3.98 -4.77
CA ALA A 53 6.74 5.08 -3.80
C ALA A 53 5.43 5.24 -3.01
N TRP A 54 4.28 5.09 -3.67
CA TRP A 54 2.97 5.12 -3.02
C TRP A 54 2.80 3.95 -2.03
N SER A 55 3.06 2.72 -2.45
CA SER A 55 3.02 1.55 -1.57
C SER A 55 3.97 1.71 -0.39
N HIS A 56 5.20 2.18 -0.63
CA HIS A 56 6.17 2.41 0.43
C HIS A 56 5.71 3.46 1.45
N TRP A 57 5.20 4.61 0.97
CA TRP A 57 4.66 5.66 1.84
C TRP A 57 3.51 5.13 2.70
N ARG A 58 2.57 4.40 2.12
CA ARG A 58 1.44 3.84 2.85
C ARG A 58 1.86 2.77 3.88
N ASP A 59 2.79 1.89 3.55
CA ASP A 59 3.19 0.80 4.46
C ASP A 59 4.12 1.28 5.59
N LYS A 60 5.03 2.21 5.28
CA LYS A 60 6.06 2.69 6.23
C LYS A 60 5.66 3.95 6.98
N THR A 61 4.83 4.79 6.38
CA THR A 61 4.36 6.01 7.01
C THR A 61 2.86 6.06 7.20
N GLY A 62 2.03 5.18 6.64
CA GLY A 62 0.58 5.37 6.63
C GLY A 62 -0.19 5.03 7.92
N PRO A 63 -1.45 4.58 7.79
CA PRO A 63 -2.43 4.55 8.87
C PRO A 63 -2.18 3.48 9.95
N LEU A 64 -1.34 2.48 9.66
CA LEU A 64 -1.06 1.42 10.62
C LEU A 64 -0.25 1.92 11.82
N PRO A 65 -0.53 1.45 13.05
CA PRO A 65 0.29 1.76 14.22
C PRO A 65 1.73 1.29 14.10
N GLN A 66 2.65 1.93 14.82
CA GLN A 66 4.07 1.57 14.80
C GLN A 66 4.31 0.16 15.35
N GLU A 67 3.48 -0.30 16.28
CA GLU A 67 3.55 -1.62 16.91
C GLU A 67 3.21 -2.78 15.95
N LEU A 68 2.60 -2.48 14.81
CA LEU A 68 2.22 -3.46 13.78
C LEU A 68 3.10 -3.33 12.55
N ASP A 69 4.22 -4.06 12.54
CA ASP A 69 5.07 -4.14 11.36
C ASP A 69 4.53 -5.10 10.31
N VAL A 70 4.44 -4.59 9.08
CA VAL A 70 3.98 -5.32 7.89
C VAL A 70 5.14 -5.66 6.95
N ALA A 71 5.01 -6.81 6.27
CA ALA A 71 5.99 -7.35 5.32
C ALA A 71 5.59 -7.08 3.87
N GLU A 72 4.38 -7.49 3.48
CA GLU A 72 3.87 -7.36 2.12
C GLU A 72 2.39 -6.96 2.12
N GLU A 73 1.98 -6.29 1.06
CA GLU A 73 0.58 -6.10 0.72
C GLU A 73 0.03 -7.35 0.02
N VAL A 74 -1.08 -7.86 0.55
CA VAL A 74 -1.78 -9.02 -0.01
C VAL A 74 -2.95 -8.56 -0.87
N PHE A 75 -3.62 -7.50 -0.45
CA PHE A 75 -4.76 -6.96 -1.16
C PHE A 75 -4.84 -5.45 -0.93
N ALA A 76 -5.11 -4.71 -1.99
CA ALA A 76 -5.52 -3.33 -1.88
C ALA A 76 -6.53 -2.95 -2.95
N LYS A 77 -7.66 -2.41 -2.49
CA LYS A 77 -8.66 -1.82 -3.36
C LYS A 77 -9.33 -0.66 -2.62
N GLU A 78 -9.48 0.44 -3.32
CA GLU A 78 -10.14 1.65 -2.83
C GLU A 78 -10.97 2.29 -3.95
N SER A 79 -11.92 3.11 -3.54
CA SER A 79 -12.73 3.99 -4.37
C SER A 79 -12.54 5.42 -3.85
N GLY A 80 -12.10 6.34 -4.72
CA GLY A 80 -11.77 7.72 -4.37
C GLY A 80 -10.27 8.02 -4.45
N GLY A 81 -9.42 7.08 -4.04
CA GLY A 81 -7.96 7.15 -4.16
C GLY A 81 -7.31 7.97 -3.05
N LEU A 82 -6.03 7.69 -2.78
CA LEU A 82 -5.23 8.44 -1.79
C LEU A 82 -5.76 8.37 -0.35
N LEU A 83 -6.42 7.28 0.04
CA LEU A 83 -7.12 7.16 1.34
C LEU A 83 -8.33 8.10 1.50
N GLU A 84 -8.71 8.83 0.45
CA GLU A 84 -9.94 9.61 0.39
C GLU A 84 -11.05 8.74 -0.21
N GLY A 85 -12.24 8.74 0.39
CA GLY A 85 -13.31 7.81 0.05
C GLY A 85 -13.27 6.55 0.89
N CYS A 86 -13.27 5.37 0.26
CA CYS A 86 -13.47 4.13 0.98
C CYS A 86 -12.67 2.96 0.39
N GLY A 87 -12.24 2.04 1.25
CA GLY A 87 -11.42 0.92 0.80
C GLY A 87 -11.01 -0.06 1.89
N VAL A 88 -10.35 -1.12 1.46
CA VAL A 88 -9.78 -2.16 2.32
C VAL A 88 -8.39 -2.51 1.80
N PHE A 89 -7.42 -2.43 2.71
CA PHE A 89 -6.06 -2.90 2.52
C PHE A 89 -5.78 -4.04 3.48
N VAL A 90 -5.13 -5.08 2.98
CA VAL A 90 -4.73 -6.25 3.76
C VAL A 90 -3.24 -6.45 3.59
N HIS A 91 -2.54 -6.44 4.71
CA HIS A 91 -1.10 -6.63 4.75
C HIS A 91 -0.75 -7.86 5.57
N ARG A 92 0.28 -8.59 5.12
CA ARG A 92 0.91 -9.61 5.94
C ARG A 92 1.76 -8.93 7.01
N LEU A 93 1.60 -9.37 8.26
CA LEU A 93 2.48 -8.97 9.35
C LEU A 93 3.88 -9.58 9.14
N THR A 94 4.92 -8.85 9.53
CA THR A 94 6.24 -9.48 9.67
C THR A 94 6.18 -10.62 10.68
N GLU A 95 7.03 -11.63 10.52
CA GLU A 95 7.03 -12.79 11.43
C GLU A 95 7.26 -12.37 12.88
N ALA A 96 8.16 -11.41 13.12
CA ALA A 96 8.39 -10.84 14.44
C ALA A 96 7.12 -10.17 15.02
N SER A 97 6.43 -9.35 14.21
CA SER A 97 5.21 -8.68 14.65
C SER A 97 4.08 -9.66 14.94
N ARG A 98 3.91 -10.67 14.07
CA ARG A 98 2.92 -11.75 14.22
C ARG A 98 3.16 -12.56 15.49
N LEU A 99 4.39 -13.01 15.72
CA LEU A 99 4.75 -13.79 16.91
C LEU A 99 4.54 -13.00 18.19
N ASP A 100 4.99 -11.75 18.23
CA ASP A 100 4.81 -10.87 19.40
C ASP A 100 3.31 -10.57 19.65
N LEU A 101 2.51 -10.39 18.59
CA LEU A 101 1.05 -10.25 18.71
C LEU A 101 0.40 -11.54 19.22
N ALA A 102 0.85 -12.71 18.74
CA ALA A 102 0.34 -14.00 19.20
C ALA A 102 0.68 -14.27 20.67
N GLN A 103 1.86 -13.84 21.13
CA GLN A 103 2.32 -14.06 22.51
C GLN A 103 1.67 -13.09 23.50
N ARG A 104 1.58 -11.81 23.14
CA ARG A 104 1.12 -10.74 24.06
C ARG A 104 -0.35 -10.37 23.88
N GLY A 105 -0.97 -10.76 22.77
CA GLY A 105 -2.36 -10.45 22.44
C GLY A 105 -2.66 -8.95 22.56
N LEU A 106 -3.79 -8.61 23.19
CA LEU A 106 -4.20 -7.23 23.44
C LEU A 106 -3.16 -6.39 24.17
N ALA A 107 -2.30 -6.98 25.01
CA ALA A 107 -1.27 -6.22 25.73
C ALA A 107 -0.24 -5.58 24.79
N LYS A 108 -0.01 -6.16 23.60
CA LYS A 108 0.82 -5.52 22.56
C LYS A 108 0.16 -4.26 22.00
N LEU A 109 -1.16 -4.25 21.92
CA LEU A 109 -1.93 -3.24 21.19
C LEU A 109 -2.45 -2.11 22.09
N GLN A 110 -2.24 -2.17 23.41
CA GLN A 110 -2.76 -1.17 24.36
C GLN A 110 -2.36 0.28 24.01
N THR A 111 -1.13 0.46 23.51
CA THR A 111 -0.57 1.76 23.11
C THR A 111 -0.74 2.07 21.63
N ALA A 112 -1.12 1.08 20.82
CA ALA A 112 -1.21 1.15 19.36
C ALA A 112 -2.45 1.92 18.88
N ARG A 113 -2.67 3.13 19.40
CA ARG A 113 -3.88 3.92 19.18
C ARG A 113 -3.74 4.97 18.08
N THR A 114 -2.66 4.91 17.33
CA THR A 114 -2.26 6.01 16.46
C THR A 114 -1.44 5.50 15.27
N GLY A 115 -1.80 5.92 14.06
CA GLY A 115 -1.05 5.63 12.84
C GLY A 115 0.32 6.31 12.78
N ARG A 116 1.17 5.90 11.83
CA ARG A 116 2.57 6.38 11.70
C ARG A 116 2.70 7.79 11.10
N ASP A 117 1.78 8.23 10.25
CA ASP A 117 1.87 9.47 9.44
C ASP A 117 1.32 10.68 10.18
N GLN A 118 0.13 10.55 10.73
CA GLN A 118 -0.69 11.65 11.21
C GLN A 118 -1.36 11.27 12.52
N PRO A 119 -0.65 11.45 13.65
CA PRO A 119 -1.14 10.98 14.93
C PRO A 119 -2.44 11.64 15.43
N THR A 120 -2.84 12.72 14.78
CA THR A 120 -4.11 13.42 15.00
C THR A 120 -5.24 12.91 14.09
N TYR A 121 -4.94 12.46 12.88
CA TYR A 121 -5.93 12.04 11.89
C TYR A 121 -6.25 10.55 12.01
N HIS A 122 -5.22 9.69 11.99
CA HIS A 122 -5.37 8.24 12.20
C HIS A 122 -5.31 7.89 13.68
N ARG A 123 -6.34 8.30 14.42
CA ARG A 123 -6.52 7.95 15.83
C ARG A 123 -7.55 6.85 16.00
N TYR A 124 -7.18 5.84 16.77
CA TYR A 124 -7.99 4.66 17.05
C TYR A 124 -8.42 4.63 18.51
N GLY A 125 -9.52 3.94 18.75
CA GLY A 125 -10.02 3.60 20.08
C GLY A 125 -9.14 2.58 20.81
N ALA A 126 -9.73 1.97 21.83
CA ALA A 126 -9.09 0.85 22.50
C ALA A 126 -9.24 -0.41 21.66
N TRP A 127 -8.17 -1.19 21.56
CA TRP A 127 -8.23 -2.51 20.96
C TRP A 127 -9.03 -3.46 21.85
N GLN A 128 -9.82 -4.31 21.19
CA GLN A 128 -10.62 -5.34 21.82
C GLN A 128 -10.55 -6.62 20.99
N HIS A 129 -10.97 -7.75 21.57
CA HIS A 129 -11.20 -8.94 20.75
C HIS A 129 -12.20 -8.60 19.64
N ALA A 130 -11.86 -8.97 18.41
CA ALA A 130 -12.80 -8.85 17.33
C ALA A 130 -14.00 -9.76 17.63
N SER A 131 -15.19 -9.28 17.28
CA SER A 131 -16.40 -10.08 17.31
C SER A 131 -16.88 -10.30 15.89
N SER A 132 -17.78 -11.26 15.69
CA SER A 132 -18.42 -11.49 14.39
C SER A 132 -19.12 -10.25 13.82
N GLY A 133 -19.48 -9.28 14.68
CA GLY A 133 -20.07 -7.99 14.30
C GLY A 133 -19.07 -6.87 14.03
N PHE A 134 -17.76 -7.10 14.15
CA PHE A 134 -16.74 -6.06 13.93
C PHE A 134 -16.82 -5.52 12.50
N HIS A 135 -16.97 -4.20 12.38
CA HIS A 135 -17.20 -3.56 11.10
C HIS A 135 -15.89 -3.39 10.32
N VAL A 136 -15.97 -3.60 9.01
CA VAL A 136 -14.89 -3.31 8.06
C VAL A 136 -15.49 -2.36 7.06
N ARG A 137 -15.52 -1.06 7.40
CA ARG A 137 -16.41 -0.07 6.76
C ARG A 137 -16.25 0.09 5.26
N GLY A 138 -15.02 -0.03 4.76
CA GLY A 138 -14.71 0.08 3.34
C GLY A 138 -15.17 -1.12 2.52
N GLN A 139 -15.50 -2.26 3.15
CA GLN A 139 -16.03 -3.43 2.44
C GLN A 139 -17.33 -3.11 1.68
N ALA A 140 -18.10 -2.12 2.11
CA ALA A 140 -19.37 -1.76 1.50
C ALA A 140 -19.24 -1.14 0.09
N CYS A 141 -18.07 -0.66 -0.30
CA CYS A 141 -17.90 0.11 -1.54
C CYS A 141 -16.95 -0.52 -2.56
N ILE A 142 -16.41 -1.70 -2.25
CA ILE A 142 -15.53 -2.46 -3.14
C ILE A 142 -15.96 -3.92 -3.17
N ASP A 143 -15.85 -4.56 -4.33
CA ASP A 143 -15.98 -6.02 -4.38
C ASP A 143 -14.71 -6.65 -3.82
N LEU A 144 -14.87 -7.41 -2.73
CA LEU A 144 -13.82 -8.23 -2.15
C LEU A 144 -13.84 -9.61 -2.80
N PRO A 145 -12.67 -10.12 -3.23
CA PRO A 145 -12.51 -11.53 -3.56
C PRO A 145 -12.92 -12.46 -2.40
N ASP A 146 -13.33 -13.69 -2.72
CA ASP A 146 -13.81 -14.67 -1.72
C ASP A 146 -12.74 -15.03 -0.68
N ASP A 147 -11.47 -15.12 -1.10
CA ASP A 147 -10.33 -15.41 -0.23
C ASP A 147 -10.07 -14.27 0.77
N VAL A 148 -10.15 -13.01 0.32
CA VAL A 148 -10.04 -11.83 1.19
C VAL A 148 -11.23 -11.76 2.16
N THR A 149 -12.43 -12.08 1.68
CA THR A 149 -13.64 -12.13 2.52
C THR A 149 -13.52 -13.20 3.61
N ALA A 150 -13.04 -14.40 3.27
CA ALA A 150 -12.79 -15.48 4.21
C ALA A 150 -11.69 -15.11 5.23
N MET A 151 -10.64 -14.42 4.77
CA MET A 151 -9.56 -13.93 5.64
C MET A 151 -10.08 -12.93 6.68
N ILE A 152 -10.91 -11.96 6.26
CA ILE A 152 -11.54 -11.00 7.16
C ILE A 152 -12.50 -11.71 8.13
N ALA A 153 -13.30 -12.65 7.64
CA ALA A 153 -14.21 -13.42 8.50
C ALA A 153 -13.44 -14.17 9.60
N LYS A 154 -12.35 -14.84 9.24
CA LYS A 154 -11.49 -15.52 10.22
C LYS A 154 -10.82 -14.55 11.21
N ALA A 155 -10.38 -13.40 10.72
CA ALA A 155 -9.81 -12.36 11.57
C ALA A 155 -10.84 -11.79 12.56
N ARG A 156 -12.13 -11.74 12.20
CA ARG A 156 -13.23 -11.35 13.11
C ARG A 156 -13.44 -12.36 14.25
N GLU A 157 -13.09 -13.63 14.04
CA GLU A 157 -13.23 -14.69 15.04
C GLU A 157 -12.03 -14.78 15.99
N THR A 158 -10.83 -14.50 15.48
CA THR A 158 -9.58 -14.82 16.17
C THR A 158 -8.70 -13.62 16.47
N GLY A 159 -8.98 -12.48 15.85
CA GLY A 159 -8.16 -11.29 15.89
C GLY A 159 -8.59 -10.26 16.94
N PHE A 160 -7.96 -9.10 16.82
CA PHE A 160 -8.19 -7.92 17.62
C PHE A 160 -8.62 -6.77 16.73
N GLY A 161 -9.67 -6.06 17.11
CA GLY A 161 -10.23 -4.94 16.36
C GLY A 161 -10.10 -3.63 17.11
N THR A 162 -9.96 -2.53 16.37
CA THR A 162 -10.16 -1.16 16.87
C THR A 162 -10.78 -0.30 15.79
N GLU A 163 -11.54 0.70 16.22
CA GLU A 163 -12.25 1.63 15.34
C GLU A 163 -11.72 3.06 15.58
N GLY A 164 -11.72 3.87 14.54
CA GLY A 164 -11.46 5.30 14.53
C GLY A 164 -12.62 6.05 13.88
N ARG A 165 -12.46 7.36 13.68
CA ARG A 165 -13.53 8.19 13.11
C ARG A 165 -13.92 7.74 11.69
N GLU A 166 -12.94 7.54 10.83
CA GLU A 166 -13.09 7.18 9.41
C GLU A 166 -12.41 5.84 9.07
N PHE A 167 -11.91 5.12 10.07
CA PHE A 167 -10.98 3.99 9.90
C PHE A 167 -11.30 2.83 10.84
N ASP A 168 -11.03 1.60 10.40
CA ASP A 168 -11.05 0.39 11.22
C ASP A 168 -9.74 -0.38 11.02
N LEU A 169 -9.27 -1.03 12.09
CA LEU A 169 -8.14 -1.96 12.04
C LEU A 169 -8.56 -3.29 12.63
N LEU A 170 -8.18 -4.37 11.95
CA LEU A 170 -8.37 -5.74 12.41
C LEU A 170 -7.06 -6.52 12.24
N ALA A 171 -6.43 -6.90 13.35
CA ALA A 171 -5.17 -7.63 13.35
C ALA A 171 -5.38 -9.07 13.84
N ASP A 172 -5.01 -10.06 13.02
CA ASP A 172 -5.15 -11.48 13.34
C ASP A 172 -3.78 -12.14 13.53
N PRO A 173 -3.43 -12.57 14.76
CA PRO A 173 -2.18 -13.28 15.01
C PRO A 173 -2.13 -14.69 14.41
N VAL A 174 -3.29 -15.32 14.18
CA VAL A 174 -3.39 -16.70 13.68
C VAL A 174 -3.11 -16.73 12.18
N SER A 175 -3.80 -15.90 11.41
CA SER A 175 -3.57 -15.82 9.96
C SER A 175 -2.37 -14.94 9.62
N GLY A 176 -1.94 -14.06 10.53
CA GLY A 176 -0.76 -13.20 10.37
C GLY A 176 -1.01 -12.02 9.45
N PHE A 177 -2.23 -11.49 9.43
CA PHE A 177 -2.61 -10.34 8.61
C PHE A 177 -3.14 -9.19 9.47
N VAL A 178 -3.00 -7.98 8.95
CA VAL A 178 -3.72 -6.80 9.43
C VAL A 178 -4.54 -6.23 8.29
N VAL A 179 -5.80 -5.94 8.60
CA VAL A 179 -6.75 -5.30 7.70
C VAL A 179 -6.89 -3.86 8.16
N PHE A 180 -6.65 -2.94 7.24
CA PHE A 180 -7.00 -1.54 7.37
C PHE A 180 -8.19 -1.25 6.47
N SER A 181 -9.22 -0.65 7.03
CA SER A 181 -10.42 -0.28 6.30
C SER A 181 -10.80 1.15 6.57
N PHE A 182 -11.33 1.84 5.57
CA PHE A 182 -11.68 3.24 5.68
C PHE A 182 -12.93 3.57 4.88
N ASN A 183 -13.63 4.60 5.33
CA ASN A 183 -14.80 5.18 4.66
C ASN A 183 -14.96 6.61 5.21
N GLY A 184 -14.57 7.60 4.41
CA GLY A 184 -14.50 9.03 4.75
C GLY A 184 -14.68 9.93 3.54
#